data_AF-A0A1F5YQV5-F1
#
_entry.id   AF-A0A1F5YQV5-F1
#
_cell.length_a   1.000
_cell.length_b   1.000
_cell.length_c   1.000
_cell.angle_alpha   90.00
_cell.angle_beta   90.00
_cell.angle_gamma   90.00
#
_symmetry.space_group_name_H-M   'P 1'
#
loop_
_entity.id
_entity.type
_entity.pdbx_description
1 polymer ?
#
loop_
_entity_poly.entity_id
_entity_poly.type
_entity_poly.pdbx_seq_one_letter_code
_entity_poly.pdbx_strand_id
1 'polypeptide(L)'
;MRVLGVATDAATQWLRSVPPGTWILIAAVLLILVIIAVVVSIIARSWATAGLIFGISDASRGMPVSLVSTGPKGLTRTKHIAVYSVISILILAGVILSFLILLGIGAVFMQIIPPLGVIWMIVSGITAAAGIVLAALFTSLISVYAERLIVLHGYAPWPAWIRGLALSRTNFKPTVIMGLVNSAIGCVVGVVASIPLIASIVFAVVAVAVSAKRSGPTGPDSISLIPYLAVFFTGLILLLIVFQGVVNAALTVWRYGVWHQLFRNFVPEEEKPV
;
A
#
# COMPACT_ATOMS: atom_id res chain seq x y z
N MET A 1 32.45 29.96 6.25
CA MET A 1 31.08 30.50 6.12
C MET A 1 30.75 31.11 4.75
N ARG A 2 31.70 31.49 3.88
CA ARG A 2 31.41 32.06 2.54
C ARG A 2 30.97 31.07 1.45
N VAL A 3 31.27 29.78 1.58
CA VAL A 3 31.03 28.79 0.49
C VAL A 3 29.54 28.43 0.35
N LEU A 4 28.78 28.40 1.44
CA LEU A 4 27.32 28.17 1.40
C LEU A 4 26.56 29.36 0.79
N GLY A 5 27.02 30.60 1.03
CA GLY A 5 26.38 31.80 0.46
C GLY A 5 26.46 31.84 -1.07
N VAL A 6 27.64 31.55 -1.63
CA VAL A 6 27.87 31.57 -3.10
C VAL A 6 27.05 30.50 -3.83
N ALA A 7 26.93 29.29 -3.26
CA ALA A 7 26.09 28.24 -3.85
C ALA A 7 24.59 28.58 -3.80
N THR A 8 24.16 29.24 -2.72
CA THR A 8 22.76 29.66 -2.53
C THR A 8 22.38 30.82 -3.45
N ASP A 9 23.29 31.79 -3.64
CA ASP A 9 23.13 32.93 -4.54
C ASP A 9 23.13 32.48 -6.01
N ALA A 10 23.99 31.54 -6.38
CA ALA A 10 24.00 30.94 -7.71
C ALA A 10 22.70 30.17 -8.02
N ALA A 11 22.19 29.40 -7.05
CA ALA A 11 20.92 28.69 -7.19
C ALA A 11 19.73 29.64 -7.32
N THR A 12 19.70 30.76 -6.58
CA THR A 12 18.62 31.75 -6.67
C THR A 12 18.68 32.58 -7.94
N GLN A 13 19.87 32.94 -8.43
CA GLN A 13 20.02 33.58 -9.75
C GLN A 13 19.57 32.63 -10.88
N TRP A 14 19.94 31.35 -10.80
CA TRP A 14 19.48 30.34 -11.76
C TRP A 14 17.96 30.18 -11.73
N LEU A 15 17.35 30.05 -10.55
CA LEU A 15 15.88 29.91 -10.41
C LEU A 15 15.11 31.10 -10.99
N ARG A 16 15.63 32.33 -10.84
CA ARG A 16 15.04 33.55 -11.39
C ARG A 16 15.30 33.74 -12.88
N SER A 17 16.33 33.09 -13.43
CA SER A 17 16.65 33.14 -14.87
C SER A 17 15.73 32.26 -15.73
N VAL A 18 15.05 31.29 -15.11
CA VAL A 18 14.11 30.39 -15.80
C VAL A 18 12.75 31.09 -15.97
N PRO A 19 12.23 31.20 -17.21
CA PRO A 19 10.93 31.81 -17.47
C PRO A 19 9.80 31.13 -16.66
N PRO A 20 8.81 31.89 -16.14
CA PRO A 20 7.69 31.32 -15.38
C PRO A 20 6.92 30.22 -16.14
N GLY A 21 6.79 30.36 -17.47
CA GLY A 21 6.16 29.37 -18.32
C GLY A 21 6.85 28.00 -18.31
N THR A 22 8.18 27.96 -18.13
CA THR A 22 8.93 26.70 -18.03
C THR A 22 8.60 25.97 -16.73
N TRP A 23 8.40 26.68 -15.61
CA TRP A 23 7.97 26.08 -14.35
C TRP A 23 6.55 25.50 -14.44
N ILE A 24 5.63 26.20 -15.10
CA ILE A 24 4.27 25.70 -15.37
C ILE A 24 4.34 24.42 -16.21
N LEU A 25 5.19 24.39 -17.23
CA LEU A 25 5.36 23.24 -18.11
C LEU A 25 5.99 22.05 -17.37
N ILE A 26 7.01 22.28 -16.54
CA ILE A 26 7.59 21.24 -15.66
C ILE A 26 6.53 20.69 -14.71
N ALA A 27 5.76 21.57 -14.05
CA ALA A 27 4.69 21.15 -13.14
C ALA A 27 3.62 20.32 -13.87
N ALA A 28 3.23 20.72 -15.08
CA ALA A 28 2.27 19.98 -15.90
C ALA A 28 2.81 18.60 -16.32
N VAL A 29 4.08 18.51 -16.75
CA VAL A 29 4.72 17.23 -17.09
C VAL A 29 4.81 16.31 -15.87
N LEU A 30 5.21 16.83 -14.71
CA LEU A 30 5.24 16.07 -13.46
C LEU A 30 3.84 15.56 -13.09
N LEU A 31 2.81 16.40 -13.22
CA LEU A 31 1.43 16.00 -12.96
C LEU A 31 0.99 14.87 -13.88
N ILE A 32 1.28 14.96 -15.19
CA ILE A 32 0.97 13.90 -16.16
C ILE A 32 1.68 12.60 -15.79
N LEU A 33 2.97 12.65 -15.45
CA LEU A 33 3.74 11.47 -15.03
C LEU A 33 3.13 10.82 -13.78
N VAL A 34 2.71 11.62 -12.80
CA VAL A 34 2.02 11.12 -11.60
C VAL A 34 0.71 10.44 -11.96
N ILE A 35 -0.11 11.03 -12.84
CA ILE A 35 -1.37 10.44 -13.28
C ILE A 35 -1.11 9.09 -13.99
N ILE A 36 -0.15 9.04 -14.90
CA ILE A 36 0.22 7.79 -15.61
C ILE A 36 0.67 6.73 -14.60
N ALA A 37 1.54 7.07 -13.65
CA ALA A 37 2.01 6.15 -12.63
C ALA A 37 0.86 5.59 -11.77
N VAL A 38 -0.11 6.43 -11.40
CA VAL A 38 -1.31 6.02 -10.66
C VAL A 38 -2.16 5.06 -11.49
N VAL A 39 -2.43 5.38 -12.76
CA VAL A 39 -3.24 4.52 -13.64
C VAL A 39 -2.58 3.16 -13.85
N VAL A 40 -1.27 3.14 -14.15
CA VAL A 40 -0.51 1.89 -14.31
C VAL A 40 -0.53 1.06 -13.03
N SER A 41 -0.35 1.71 -11.87
CA SER A 41 -0.42 1.04 -10.56
C SER A 41 -1.78 0.41 -10.30
N ILE A 42 -2.88 1.09 -10.63
CA ILE A 42 -4.24 0.55 -10.48
C ILE A 42 -4.41 -0.68 -11.38
N ILE A 43 -4.09 -0.57 -12.68
CA ILE A 43 -4.26 -1.67 -13.63
C ILE A 43 -3.42 -2.88 -13.23
N ALA A 44 -2.15 -2.68 -12.87
CA ALA A 44 -1.25 -3.76 -12.47
C ALA A 44 -1.75 -4.47 -11.20
N ARG A 45 -2.22 -3.71 -10.20
CA ARG A 45 -2.81 -4.28 -8.97
C ARG A 45 -4.10 -5.04 -9.27
N SER A 46 -5.00 -4.46 -10.07
CA SER A 46 -6.26 -5.11 -10.44
C SER A 46 -6.03 -6.42 -11.19
N TRP A 47 -5.03 -6.46 -12.10
CA TRP A 47 -4.63 -7.68 -12.78
C TRP A 47 -4.08 -8.74 -11.82
N ALA A 48 -3.16 -8.34 -10.94
CA ALA A 48 -2.58 -9.24 -9.94
C ALA A 48 -3.64 -9.80 -8.98
N THR A 49 -4.56 -8.95 -8.50
CA THR A 49 -5.68 -9.37 -7.63
C THR A 49 -6.60 -10.35 -8.35
N ALA A 50 -6.99 -10.07 -9.59
CA ALA A 50 -7.83 -10.97 -10.38
C ALA A 50 -7.15 -12.33 -10.61
N GLY A 51 -5.89 -12.31 -11.04
CA GLY A 51 -5.10 -13.51 -11.28
C GLY A 51 -4.91 -14.35 -10.01
N LEU A 52 -4.69 -13.70 -8.87
CA LEU A 52 -4.53 -14.36 -7.58
C LEU A 52 -5.82 -15.03 -7.10
N ILE A 53 -6.98 -14.36 -7.25
CA ILE A 53 -8.29 -14.94 -6.89
C ILE A 53 -8.59 -16.16 -7.76
N PHE A 54 -8.36 -16.07 -9.08
CA PHE A 54 -8.51 -17.23 -9.96
C PHE A 54 -7.53 -18.35 -9.61
N GLY A 55 -6.26 -18.03 -9.36
CA GLY A 55 -5.24 -19.02 -9.00
C GLY A 55 -5.59 -19.78 -7.73
N ILE A 56 -6.12 -19.10 -6.71
CA ILE A 56 -6.55 -19.75 -5.47
C ILE A 56 -7.79 -20.63 -5.71
N SER A 57 -8.74 -20.15 -6.52
CA SER A 57 -9.90 -20.95 -6.92
C SER A 57 -9.48 -22.22 -7.66
N ASP A 58 -8.57 -22.09 -8.63
CA ASP A 58 -8.03 -23.21 -9.42
C ASP A 58 -7.24 -24.20 -8.53
N ALA A 59 -6.40 -23.69 -7.62
CA ALA A 59 -5.69 -24.52 -6.63
C ALA A 59 -6.67 -25.32 -5.76
N SER A 60 -7.78 -24.70 -5.33
CA SER A 60 -8.79 -25.35 -4.51
C SER A 60 -9.56 -26.46 -5.23
N ARG A 61 -9.48 -26.49 -6.57
CA ARG A 61 -10.04 -27.53 -7.45
C ARG A 61 -8.98 -28.56 -7.89
N GLY A 62 -7.75 -28.45 -7.39
CA GLY A 62 -6.65 -29.34 -7.76
C GLY A 62 -6.06 -29.09 -9.16
N MET A 63 -6.34 -27.94 -9.78
CA MET A 63 -5.79 -27.59 -11.09
C MET A 63 -4.36 -27.00 -10.96
N PRO A 64 -3.50 -27.18 -11.98
CA PRO A 64 -2.15 -26.62 -11.95
C PRO A 64 -2.18 -25.08 -12.00
N VAL A 65 -1.54 -24.46 -11.00
CA VAL A 65 -1.49 -23.00 -10.86
C VAL A 65 -0.11 -22.50 -11.30
N SER A 66 -0.10 -21.68 -12.34
CA SER A 66 1.09 -20.99 -12.82
C SER A 66 0.73 -19.58 -13.29
N LEU A 67 1.74 -18.72 -13.46
CA LEU A 67 1.54 -17.40 -14.04
C LEU A 67 0.93 -17.47 -15.45
N VAL A 68 1.29 -18.52 -16.20
CA VAL A 68 0.82 -18.77 -17.57
C VAL A 68 -0.67 -19.14 -17.58
N SER A 69 -1.14 -19.91 -16.60
CA SER A 69 -2.56 -20.31 -16.52
C SER A 69 -3.47 -19.24 -15.91
N THR A 70 -2.95 -18.43 -14.97
CA THR A 70 -3.74 -17.45 -14.20
C THR A 70 -3.67 -16.02 -14.75
N GLY A 71 -2.55 -15.64 -15.37
CA GLY A 71 -2.34 -14.30 -15.92
C GLY A 71 -3.39 -13.90 -16.96
N PRO A 72 -3.66 -14.73 -18.00
CA PRO A 72 -4.69 -14.45 -19.00
C PRO A 72 -6.09 -14.37 -18.39
N LYS A 73 -6.44 -15.26 -17.45
CA LYS A 73 -7.72 -15.23 -16.74
C LYS A 73 -7.88 -13.91 -15.97
N GLY A 74 -6.83 -13.46 -15.28
CA GLY A 74 -6.82 -12.18 -14.57
C GLY A 74 -7.08 -10.98 -15.47
N LEU A 75 -6.52 -10.96 -16.70
CA LEU A 75 -6.72 -9.88 -17.66
C LEU A 75 -8.20 -9.66 -18.00
N THR A 76 -8.98 -10.75 -18.14
CA THR A 76 -10.41 -10.67 -18.50
C THR A 76 -11.26 -9.87 -17.50
N ARG A 77 -10.87 -9.85 -16.22
CA ARG A 77 -11.60 -9.16 -15.14
C ARG A 77 -10.89 -7.91 -14.63
N THR A 78 -9.71 -7.59 -15.15
CA THR A 78 -8.89 -6.44 -14.71
C THR A 78 -9.65 -5.12 -14.80
N LYS A 79 -10.35 -4.86 -15.91
CA LYS A 79 -11.13 -3.62 -16.07
C LYS A 79 -12.19 -3.46 -14.98
N HIS A 80 -12.93 -4.52 -14.67
CA HIS A 80 -14.00 -4.46 -13.68
C HIS A 80 -13.46 -4.26 -12.26
N ILE A 81 -12.34 -4.91 -11.91
CA ILE A 81 -11.67 -4.65 -10.62
C ILE A 81 -11.11 -3.22 -10.59
N ALA A 82 -10.50 -2.73 -11.66
CA ALA A 82 -9.96 -1.37 -11.70
C ALA A 82 -11.05 -0.32 -11.47
N VAL A 83 -12.20 -0.48 -12.15
CA VAL A 83 -13.37 0.39 -11.92
C VAL A 83 -13.88 0.27 -10.48
N TYR A 84 -13.95 -0.95 -9.92
CA TYR A 84 -14.31 -1.17 -8.52
C TYR A 84 -13.35 -0.48 -7.54
N SER A 85 -12.04 -0.54 -7.81
CA SER A 85 -11.02 0.15 -7.00
C SER A 85 -11.22 1.65 -7.04
N VAL A 86 -11.50 2.22 -8.22
CA VAL A 86 -11.80 3.66 -8.36
C VAL A 86 -13.07 4.03 -7.57
N ILE A 87 -14.15 3.26 -7.68
CA ILE A 87 -15.38 3.49 -6.90
C ILE A 87 -15.08 3.48 -5.40
N SER A 88 -14.31 2.49 -4.94
CA SER A 88 -13.95 2.35 -3.52
C SER A 88 -13.10 3.53 -3.02
N ILE A 89 -12.15 4.02 -3.84
CA ILE A 89 -11.35 5.21 -3.53
C ILE A 89 -12.25 6.46 -3.47
N LEU A 90 -13.17 6.62 -4.43
CA LEU A 90 -14.09 7.77 -4.45
C LEU A 90 -15.01 7.80 -3.22
N ILE A 91 -15.50 6.65 -2.78
CA ILE A 91 -16.31 6.55 -1.55
C ILE A 91 -15.48 7.00 -0.34
N LEU A 92 -14.25 6.48 -0.19
CA LEU A 92 -13.38 6.88 0.92
C LEU A 92 -13.02 8.37 0.87
N ALA A 93 -12.73 8.89 -0.33
CA ALA A 93 -12.45 10.30 -0.54
C ALA A 93 -13.66 11.19 -0.18
N GLY A 94 -14.88 10.77 -0.52
CA GLY A 94 -16.11 11.45 -0.13
C GLY A 94 -16.32 11.49 1.38
N VAL A 95 -16.03 10.39 2.09
CA VAL A 95 -16.06 10.35 3.56
C VAL A 95 -15.03 11.31 4.17
N ILE A 96 -13.78 11.28 3.68
CA ILE A 96 -12.72 12.18 4.15
C ILE A 96 -13.11 13.65 3.91
N LEU A 97 -13.60 13.97 2.72
CA LEU A 97 -14.04 15.33 2.37
C LEU A 97 -15.16 15.80 3.30
N SER A 98 -16.11 14.91 3.63
CA SER A 98 -17.21 15.23 4.56
C SER A 98 -16.69 15.64 5.95
N PHE A 99 -15.67 14.94 6.45
CA PHE A 99 -15.03 15.30 7.73
C PHE A 99 -14.18 16.57 7.63
N LEU A 100 -13.50 16.80 6.52
CA LEU A 100 -12.76 18.05 6.29
C LEU A 100 -13.69 19.27 6.29
N ILE A 101 -14.88 19.14 5.69
CA ILE A 101 -15.91 20.19 5.73
C ILE A 101 -16.36 20.44 7.18
N LEU A 102 -16.59 19.37 7.95
CA LEU A 102 -17.02 19.46 9.35
C LEU A 102 -15.97 20.14 10.26
N LEU A 103 -14.68 19.89 10.00
CA LEU A 103 -13.56 20.60 10.62
C LEU A 103 -13.47 22.06 10.16
N GLY A 104 -13.70 22.32 8.87
CA GLY A 104 -13.74 23.67 8.31
C GLY A 104 -14.82 24.56 8.96
N ILE A 105 -16.00 24.01 9.23
CA ILE A 105 -17.05 24.69 10.00
C ILE A 105 -16.55 25.07 11.40
N GLY A 106 -15.82 24.16 12.07
CA GLY A 106 -15.19 24.42 13.36
C GLY A 106 -14.20 25.57 13.34
N ALA A 107 -13.39 25.66 12.29
CA ALA A 107 -12.43 26.75 12.09
C ALA A 107 -13.13 28.11 11.93
N VAL A 108 -14.30 28.16 11.27
CA VAL A 108 -15.12 29.38 11.19
C VAL A 108 -15.67 29.76 12.56
N PHE A 109 -16.19 28.80 13.33
CA PHE A 109 -16.66 29.07 14.70
C PHE A 109 -15.55 29.59 15.61
N MET A 110 -14.30 29.16 15.41
CA MET A 110 -13.15 29.65 16.17
C MET A 110 -12.90 31.15 15.97
N GLN A 111 -13.28 31.72 14.82
CA GLN A 111 -13.17 33.16 14.55
C GLN A 111 -14.30 33.97 15.20
N ILE A 112 -15.48 33.37 15.40
CA ILE A 112 -16.68 34.06 15.92
C ILE A 112 -16.78 33.89 17.44
N ILE A 113 -16.67 32.64 17.92
CA ILE A 113 -16.77 32.25 19.34
C ILE A 113 -15.62 31.29 19.65
N PRO A 114 -14.43 31.81 20.01
CA PRO A 114 -13.22 31.00 20.20
C PRO A 114 -13.38 29.77 21.12
N PRO A 115 -13.98 29.86 22.33
CA PRO A 115 -14.11 28.70 23.20
C PRO A 115 -15.01 27.60 22.61
N LEU A 116 -16.09 27.97 21.90
CA LEU A 116 -16.96 27.02 21.23
C LEU A 116 -16.27 26.37 20.03
N GLY A 117 -15.49 27.14 19.26
CA GLY A 117 -14.69 26.64 18.15
C GLY A 117 -13.64 25.62 18.58
N VAL A 118 -12.95 25.84 19.71
CA VAL A 118 -11.99 24.88 20.25
C VAL A 118 -12.68 23.57 20.65
N ILE A 119 -13.80 23.64 21.38
CA ILE A 119 -14.57 22.45 21.76
C ILE A 119 -15.04 21.69 20.52
N TRP A 120 -15.57 22.39 19.52
CA TRP A 120 -15.99 21.79 18.25
C TRP A 120 -14.84 21.08 17.55
N MET A 121 -13.67 21.72 17.43
CA MET A 121 -12.49 21.15 16.77
C MET A 121 -12.01 19.86 17.46
N ILE A 122 -12.02 19.80 18.79
CA ILE A 122 -11.65 18.60 19.53
C ILE A 122 -12.66 17.47 19.27
N VAL A 123 -13.96 17.75 19.42
CA VAL A 123 -15.02 16.74 19.25
C VAL A 123 -15.07 16.24 17.81
N SER A 124 -15.04 17.15 16.83
CA SER A 124 -15.03 16.82 15.41
C SER A 124 -13.75 16.13 14.98
N GLY A 125 -12.59 16.50 15.54
CA GLY A 125 -11.31 15.84 15.27
C GLY A 125 -11.30 14.37 15.71
N ILE A 126 -11.76 14.09 16.93
CA ILE A 126 -11.90 12.72 17.44
C ILE A 126 -12.90 11.93 16.59
N THR A 127 -14.06 12.54 16.28
CA THR A 127 -15.10 11.91 15.48
C THR A 127 -14.62 11.62 14.05
N ALA A 128 -13.86 12.53 13.44
CA ALA A 128 -13.28 12.37 12.12
C ALA A 128 -12.24 11.25 12.10
N ALA A 129 -11.33 11.22 13.09
CA ALA A 129 -10.34 10.16 13.20
C ALA A 129 -10.99 8.79 13.34
N ALA A 130 -11.95 8.64 14.26
CA ALA A 130 -12.69 7.40 14.45
C ALA A 130 -13.51 7.02 13.20
N GLY A 131 -14.17 8.00 12.57
CA GLY A 131 -14.99 7.82 11.38
C GLY A 131 -14.18 7.37 10.17
N ILE A 132 -12.99 7.95 9.94
CA ILE A 132 -12.07 7.54 8.88
C ILE A 132 -11.57 6.12 9.10
N VAL A 133 -11.19 5.76 10.33
CA VAL A 133 -10.76 4.40 10.68
C VAL A 133 -11.89 3.39 10.42
N LEU A 134 -13.10 3.70 10.86
CA LEU A 134 -14.28 2.85 10.62
C LEU A 134 -14.60 2.73 9.13
N ALA A 135 -14.58 3.83 8.37
CA ALA A 135 -14.84 3.82 6.94
C ALA A 135 -13.79 2.99 6.17
N ALA A 136 -12.52 3.12 6.53
CA ALA A 136 -11.44 2.30 5.95
C ALA A 136 -11.65 0.81 6.26
N LEU A 137 -12.02 0.48 7.51
CA LEU A 137 -12.31 -0.89 7.92
C LEU A 137 -13.50 -1.46 7.13
N PHE A 138 -14.64 -0.76 7.06
CA PHE A 138 -15.80 -1.22 6.28
C PHE A 138 -15.47 -1.39 4.81
N THR A 139 -14.76 -0.44 4.20
CA THR A 139 -14.35 -0.53 2.79
C THR A 139 -13.48 -1.76 2.54
N SER A 140 -12.57 -2.07 3.47
CA SER A 140 -11.74 -3.28 3.39
C SER A 140 -12.54 -4.58 3.59
N LEU A 141 -13.58 -4.59 4.42
CA LEU A 141 -14.43 -5.78 4.57
C LEU A 141 -15.29 -6.01 3.32
N ILE A 142 -15.82 -4.94 2.73
CA ILE A 142 -16.61 -5.00 1.50
C ILE A 142 -15.76 -5.52 0.34
N SER A 143 -14.51 -5.06 0.22
CA SER A 143 -13.62 -5.48 -0.87
C SER A 143 -13.31 -6.97 -0.87
N VAL A 144 -13.21 -7.60 0.30
CA VAL A 144 -13.03 -9.06 0.41
C VAL A 144 -14.11 -9.83 -0.35
N TYR A 145 -15.37 -9.43 -0.22
CA TYR A 145 -16.48 -10.09 -0.91
C TYR A 145 -16.66 -9.60 -2.34
N ALA A 146 -16.64 -8.28 -2.55
CA ALA A 146 -16.92 -7.67 -3.84
C ALA A 146 -15.91 -8.06 -4.93
N GLU A 147 -14.60 -8.10 -4.60
CA GLU A 147 -13.57 -8.52 -5.56
C GLU A 147 -13.79 -9.96 -6.03
N ARG A 148 -14.20 -10.86 -5.12
CA ARG A 148 -14.47 -12.27 -5.43
C ARG A 148 -15.75 -12.43 -6.25
N LEU A 149 -16.80 -11.64 -5.96
CA LEU A 149 -18.02 -11.60 -6.78
C LEU A 149 -17.74 -11.13 -8.22
N ILE A 150 -16.88 -10.12 -8.39
CA ILE A 150 -16.49 -9.63 -9.72
C ILE A 150 -15.69 -10.69 -10.48
N VAL A 151 -14.72 -11.31 -9.80
CA VAL A 151 -13.78 -12.24 -10.45
C VAL A 151 -14.42 -13.58 -10.76
N LEU A 152 -15.03 -14.22 -9.75
CA LEU A 152 -15.53 -15.58 -9.84
C LEU A 152 -16.93 -15.64 -10.47
N HIS A 153 -17.76 -14.63 -10.24
CA HIS A 153 -19.17 -14.61 -10.69
C HIS A 153 -19.45 -13.56 -11.76
N GLY A 154 -18.45 -12.77 -12.15
CA GLY A 154 -18.60 -11.81 -13.25
C GLY A 154 -19.55 -10.65 -12.95
N TYR A 155 -19.82 -10.34 -11.68
CA TYR A 155 -20.69 -9.22 -11.32
C TYR A 155 -20.13 -7.90 -11.84
N ALA A 156 -21.02 -6.98 -12.20
CA ALA A 156 -20.63 -5.61 -12.48
C ALA A 156 -20.14 -4.91 -11.19
N PRO A 157 -19.23 -3.92 -11.28
CA PRO A 157 -18.55 -3.33 -10.12
C PRO A 157 -19.49 -2.76 -9.05
N TRP A 158 -20.55 -2.05 -9.47
CA TRP A 158 -21.49 -1.43 -8.56
C TRP A 158 -22.43 -2.44 -7.86
N PRO A 159 -23.08 -3.37 -8.58
CA PRO A 159 -23.80 -4.48 -7.94
C PRO A 159 -22.93 -5.32 -7.00
N ALA A 160 -21.67 -5.59 -7.37
CA ALA A 160 -20.74 -6.31 -6.51
C ALA A 160 -20.43 -5.56 -5.21
N TRP A 161 -20.31 -4.23 -5.26
CA TRP A 161 -20.12 -3.42 -4.06
C TRP A 161 -21.34 -3.50 -3.13
N ILE A 162 -22.56 -3.35 -3.66
CA ILE A 162 -23.80 -3.42 -2.87
C ILE A 162 -23.96 -4.81 -2.24
N ARG A 163 -23.75 -5.87 -3.03
CA ARG A 163 -23.84 -7.25 -2.53
C ARG A 163 -22.74 -7.55 -1.52
N GLY A 164 -21.52 -7.06 -1.75
CA GLY A 164 -20.41 -7.13 -0.81
C GLY A 164 -20.72 -6.42 0.51
N LEU A 165 -21.39 -5.27 0.48
CA LEU A 165 -21.89 -4.59 1.66
C LEU A 165 -22.90 -5.45 2.43
N ALA A 166 -23.89 -6.02 1.73
CA ALA A 166 -24.87 -6.90 2.36
C ALA A 166 -24.20 -8.11 3.04
N LEU A 167 -23.30 -8.80 2.34
CA LEU A 167 -22.57 -9.97 2.85
C LEU A 167 -21.64 -9.59 4.02
N SER A 168 -20.96 -8.45 3.93
CA SER A 168 -20.07 -7.98 5.00
C SER A 168 -20.85 -7.60 6.27
N ARG A 169 -22.09 -7.11 6.13
CA ARG A 169 -22.98 -6.78 7.26
C ARG A 169 -23.49 -8.04 7.95
N THR A 170 -23.94 -9.04 7.19
CA THR A 170 -24.43 -10.30 7.75
C THR A 170 -23.30 -11.10 8.40
N ASN A 171 -22.11 -11.07 7.80
CA ASN A 171 -20.94 -11.84 8.24
C ASN A 171 -19.88 -10.94 8.90
N PHE A 172 -20.29 -9.86 9.55
CA PHE A 172 -19.36 -8.86 10.09
C PHE A 172 -18.36 -9.45 11.08
N LYS A 173 -18.87 -10.15 12.12
CA LYS A 173 -18.03 -10.78 13.16
C LYS A 173 -16.99 -11.76 12.58
N PRO A 174 -17.36 -12.78 11.78
CA PRO A 174 -16.37 -13.72 11.25
C PRO A 174 -15.37 -13.04 10.30
N THR A 175 -15.81 -12.05 9.51
CA THR A 175 -14.90 -11.31 8.62
C THR A 175 -13.88 -10.49 9.41
N VAL A 176 -14.31 -9.82 10.50
CA VAL A 176 -13.41 -9.06 11.38
C VAL A 176 -12.43 -9.98 12.11
N ILE A 177 -12.87 -11.11 12.63
CA ILE A 177 -12.00 -12.08 13.32
C ILE A 177 -10.94 -12.61 12.36
N MET A 178 -11.31 -13.02 11.14
CA MET A 178 -10.32 -13.42 10.14
C MET A 178 -9.40 -12.28 9.74
N GLY A 179 -9.90 -11.05 9.68
CA GLY A 179 -9.08 -9.86 9.45
C GLY A 179 -8.02 -9.65 10.52
N LEU A 180 -8.39 -9.81 11.79
CA LEU A 180 -7.46 -9.75 12.92
C LEU A 180 -6.41 -10.85 12.84
N VAL A 181 -6.80 -12.09 12.54
CA VAL A 181 -5.87 -13.21 12.37
C VAL A 181 -4.90 -12.95 11.21
N ASN A 182 -5.39 -12.51 10.05
CA ASN A 182 -4.55 -12.18 8.89
C ASN A 182 -3.60 -11.00 9.16
N SER A 183 -4.04 -10.03 9.96
CA SER A 183 -3.21 -8.91 10.39
C SER A 183 -2.13 -9.37 11.37
N ALA A 184 -2.50 -10.14 12.39
CA ALA A 184 -1.58 -10.67 13.40
C ALA A 184 -0.50 -11.56 12.78
N ILE A 185 -0.89 -12.53 11.94
CA ILE A 185 0.07 -13.42 11.24
C ILE A 185 1.01 -12.60 10.37
N GLY A 186 0.48 -11.67 9.56
CA GLY A 186 1.34 -10.87 8.70
C GLY A 186 2.25 -9.91 9.46
N CYS A 187 1.84 -9.41 10.62
CA CYS A 187 2.69 -8.62 11.51
C CYS A 187 3.82 -9.48 12.09
N VAL A 188 3.50 -10.65 12.65
CA VAL A 188 4.49 -11.56 13.24
C VAL A 188 5.50 -12.02 12.18
N VAL A 189 5.03 -12.51 11.03
CA VAL A 189 5.92 -12.98 9.96
C VAL A 189 6.71 -11.81 9.36
N GLY A 190 6.09 -10.63 9.18
CA GLY A 190 6.78 -9.44 8.70
C GLY A 190 7.91 -9.00 9.62
N VAL A 191 7.68 -8.99 10.94
CA VAL A 191 8.70 -8.70 11.95
C VAL A 191 9.81 -9.75 11.90
N VAL A 192 9.47 -11.04 11.96
CA VAL A 192 10.45 -12.14 11.95
C VAL A 192 11.30 -12.12 10.69
N ALA A 193 10.69 -11.89 9.52
CA ALA A 193 11.39 -11.84 8.24
C ALA A 193 12.31 -10.61 8.10
N SER A 194 12.04 -9.53 8.85
CA SER A 194 12.88 -8.33 8.88
C SER A 194 14.10 -8.44 9.80
N ILE A 195 14.11 -9.38 10.76
CA ILE A 195 15.22 -9.56 11.71
C ILE A 195 16.57 -9.79 10.99
N PRO A 196 16.69 -10.70 10.00
CA PRO A 196 17.94 -10.90 9.26
C PRO A 196 18.43 -9.63 8.56
N LEU A 197 17.52 -8.84 7.98
CA LEU A 197 17.85 -7.59 7.31
C LEU A 197 18.42 -6.58 8.31
N ILE A 198 17.74 -6.37 9.44
CA ILE A 198 18.20 -5.45 10.50
C ILE A 198 19.55 -5.93 11.04
N ALA A 199 19.69 -7.22 11.35
CA ALA A 199 20.94 -7.80 11.85
C ALA A 199 22.10 -7.62 10.85
N SER A 200 21.85 -7.81 9.55
CA SER A 200 22.87 -7.61 8.51
C SER A 200 23.32 -6.16 8.39
N ILE A 201 22.40 -5.19 8.49
CA ILE A 201 22.73 -3.76 8.47
C ILE A 201 23.55 -3.39 9.71
N VAL A 202 23.11 -3.83 10.90
CA VAL A 202 23.84 -3.60 12.15
C VAL A 202 25.25 -4.20 12.07
N PHE A 203 25.38 -5.44 11.60
CA PHE A 203 26.66 -6.10 11.43
C PHE A 203 27.55 -5.37 10.42
N ALA A 204 27.00 -4.90 9.30
CA ALA A 204 27.73 -4.11 8.31
C ALA A 204 28.29 -2.81 8.90
N VAL A 205 27.45 -2.07 9.63
CA VAL A 205 27.85 -0.81 10.29
C VAL A 205 28.94 -1.07 11.33
N VAL A 206 28.80 -2.12 12.15
CA VAL A 206 29.80 -2.50 13.16
C VAL A 206 31.11 -2.95 12.50
N ALA A 207 31.06 -3.76 11.44
CA ALA A 207 32.25 -4.22 10.73
C ALA A 207 33.03 -3.07 10.11
N VAL A 208 32.35 -2.09 9.51
CA VAL A 208 32.97 -0.87 8.98
C VAL A 208 33.56 -0.03 10.11
N ALA A 209 32.84 0.17 11.21
CA ALA A 209 33.32 0.95 12.35
C ALA A 209 34.56 0.33 13.03
N VAL A 210 34.59 -1.00 13.21
CA VAL A 210 35.74 -1.73 13.76
C VAL A 210 36.95 -1.66 12.82
N SER A 211 36.72 -1.81 11.51
CA SER A 211 37.77 -1.72 10.50
C SER A 211 38.38 -0.32 10.44
N ALA A 212 37.56 0.72 10.49
CA ALA A 212 38.00 2.12 10.54
C ALA A 212 38.81 2.44 11.81
N LYS A 213 38.46 1.83 12.95
CA LYS A 213 39.19 2.02 14.22
C LYS A 213 40.55 1.31 14.25
N ARG A 214 40.68 0.14 13.61
CA ARG A 214 41.92 -0.66 13.62
C ARG A 214 43.00 -0.15 12.68
N SER A 215 42.64 0.56 11.63
CA SER A 215 43.56 0.89 10.54
C SER A 215 44.11 2.32 10.56
N GLY A 216 43.65 3.15 11.49
CA GLY A 216 43.99 4.58 11.54
C GLY A 216 43.52 5.35 10.28
N PRO A 217 43.55 6.69 10.31
CA PRO A 217 43.05 7.50 9.18
C PRO A 217 43.87 7.40 7.88
N THR A 218 45.08 6.81 7.92
CA THR A 218 46.09 6.93 6.85
C THR A 218 46.83 5.63 6.51
N GLY A 219 46.35 4.46 6.92
CA GLY A 219 46.96 3.18 6.54
C GLY A 219 46.67 2.81 5.07
N PRO A 220 47.68 2.43 4.26
CA PRO A 220 47.46 2.01 2.86
C PRO A 220 46.64 0.72 2.72
N ASP A 221 46.53 -0.08 3.78
CA ASP A 221 45.81 -1.37 3.78
C ASP A 221 44.31 -1.27 4.09
N SER A 222 43.82 -0.15 4.62
CA SER A 222 42.38 0.01 4.91
C SER A 222 41.54 0.47 3.74
N ILE A 223 42.12 1.22 2.81
CA ILE A 223 41.41 1.75 1.64
C ILE A 223 41.13 0.62 0.63
N SER A 224 41.97 -0.41 0.59
CA SER A 224 41.81 -1.54 -0.35
C SER A 224 40.69 -2.52 0.04
N LEU A 225 40.35 -2.64 1.33
CA LEU A 225 39.39 -3.64 1.85
C LEU A 225 37.93 -3.13 1.91
N ILE A 226 37.75 -1.81 2.02
CA ILE A 226 36.45 -1.13 2.03
C ILE A 226 35.60 -1.45 0.78
N PRO A 227 36.10 -1.40 -0.47
CA PRO A 227 35.30 -1.72 -1.64
C PRO A 227 34.83 -3.18 -1.65
N TYR A 228 35.65 -4.14 -1.21
CA TYR A 228 35.24 -5.55 -1.12
C TYR A 228 34.17 -5.79 -0.05
N LEU A 229 34.30 -5.15 1.12
CA LEU A 229 33.27 -5.18 2.16
C LEU A 229 31.97 -4.53 1.67
N ALA A 230 32.06 -3.38 0.99
CA ALA A 230 30.89 -2.69 0.44
C ALA A 230 30.16 -3.58 -0.58
N VAL A 231 30.87 -4.18 -1.54
CA VAL A 231 30.28 -5.08 -2.54
C VAL A 231 29.65 -6.31 -1.88
N PHE A 232 30.32 -6.94 -0.90
CA PHE A 232 29.78 -8.07 -0.16
C PHE A 232 28.49 -7.71 0.59
N PHE A 233 28.48 -6.59 1.32
CA PHE A 233 27.30 -6.14 2.05
C PHE A 233 26.17 -5.67 1.14
N THR A 234 26.46 -4.98 0.05
CA THR A 234 25.44 -4.63 -0.96
C THR A 234 24.82 -5.90 -1.56
N GLY A 235 25.63 -6.91 -1.90
CA GLY A 235 25.13 -8.20 -2.37
C GLY A 235 24.25 -8.91 -1.35
N LEU A 236 24.67 -8.94 -0.08
CA LEU A 236 23.89 -9.52 1.01
C LEU A 236 22.56 -8.79 1.24
N ILE A 237 22.58 -7.45 1.24
CA ILE A 237 21.37 -6.63 1.39
C ILE A 237 20.40 -6.89 0.23
N LEU A 238 20.89 -6.92 -1.01
CA LEU A 238 20.06 -7.22 -2.18
C LEU A 238 19.43 -8.62 -2.08
N LEU A 239 20.18 -9.63 -1.64
CA LEU A 239 19.67 -10.98 -1.43
C LEU A 239 18.57 -10.99 -0.36
N LEU A 240 18.77 -10.27 0.75
CA LEU A 240 17.77 -10.17 1.82
C LEU A 240 16.52 -9.39 1.40
N ILE A 241 16.65 -8.36 0.55
CA ILE A 241 15.50 -7.66 -0.06
C ILE A 241 14.69 -8.62 -0.94
N VAL A 242 15.37 -9.42 -1.77
CA VAL A 242 14.70 -10.43 -2.61
C VAL A 242 14.00 -11.47 -1.74
N PHE A 243 14.68 -11.99 -0.71
CA PHE A 243 14.09 -12.92 0.26
C PHE A 243 12.83 -12.35 0.93
N GLN A 244 12.89 -11.10 1.40
CA GLN A 244 11.73 -10.40 1.97
C GLN A 244 10.58 -10.28 0.96
N GLY A 245 10.90 -10.02 -0.31
CA GLY A 245 9.93 -10.00 -1.40
C GLY A 245 9.20 -11.33 -1.56
N VAL A 246 9.93 -12.45 -1.51
CA VAL A 246 9.35 -13.80 -1.58
C VAL A 246 8.46 -14.10 -0.38
N VAL A 247 8.91 -13.76 0.84
CA VAL A 247 8.10 -13.94 2.06
C VAL A 247 6.80 -13.13 1.97
N ASN A 248 6.88 -11.87 1.53
CA ASN A 248 5.70 -11.02 1.34
C ASN A 248 4.75 -11.57 0.26
N ALA A 249 5.27 -12.17 -0.81
CA ALA A 249 4.46 -12.82 -1.83
C ALA A 249 3.73 -14.04 -1.26
N ALA A 250 4.42 -14.89 -0.51
CA ALA A 250 3.82 -16.06 0.15
C ALA A 250 2.73 -15.64 1.15
N LEU A 251 2.97 -14.60 1.95
CA LEU A 251 1.98 -14.03 2.87
C LEU A 251 0.76 -13.47 2.13
N THR A 252 0.96 -12.84 0.98
CA THR A 252 -0.15 -12.36 0.13
C THR A 252 -1.01 -13.52 -0.34
N VAL A 253 -0.40 -14.59 -0.84
CA VAL A 253 -1.13 -15.81 -1.26
C VAL A 253 -1.91 -16.41 -0.09
N TRP A 254 -1.27 -16.55 1.08
CA TRP A 254 -1.91 -17.04 2.30
C TRP A 254 -3.14 -16.19 2.68
N ARG A 255 -2.97 -14.86 2.76
CA ARG A 255 -4.04 -13.93 3.14
C ARG A 255 -5.23 -14.05 2.19
N TYR A 256 -4.98 -14.04 0.89
CA TYR A 256 -6.03 -14.21 -0.12
C TYR A 256 -6.69 -15.59 -0.06
N GLY A 257 -5.94 -16.64 0.30
CA GLY A 257 -6.44 -18.00 0.51
C GLY A 257 -7.43 -18.07 1.67
N VAL A 258 -7.07 -17.52 2.83
CA VAL A 258 -7.95 -17.41 4.02
C VAL A 258 -9.23 -16.66 3.66
N TRP A 259 -9.10 -15.53 2.97
CA TRP A 259 -10.24 -14.74 2.53
C TRP A 259 -11.12 -15.47 1.49
N HIS A 260 -10.53 -16.28 0.63
CA HIS A 260 -11.28 -17.11 -0.33
C HIS A 260 -12.03 -18.24 0.38
N GLN A 261 -11.43 -18.85 1.41
CA GLN A 261 -12.11 -19.83 2.24
C GLN A 261 -13.28 -19.22 3.01
N LEU A 262 -13.11 -18.02 3.58
CA LEU A 262 -14.20 -17.26 4.19
C LEU A 262 -15.34 -17.06 3.18
N PHE A 263 -15.03 -16.55 1.99
CA PHE A 263 -16.00 -16.30 0.95
C PHE A 263 -16.79 -17.57 0.61
N ARG A 264 -16.12 -18.70 0.39
CA ARG A 264 -16.77 -19.99 0.08
C ARG A 264 -17.70 -20.49 1.18
N ASN A 265 -17.38 -20.21 2.44
CA ASN A 265 -18.17 -20.68 3.59
C ASN A 265 -19.45 -19.86 3.81
N PHE A 266 -19.46 -18.59 3.40
CA PHE A 266 -20.53 -17.64 3.75
C PHE A 266 -21.33 -17.12 2.55
N VAL A 267 -20.97 -17.50 1.33
CA VAL A 267 -21.74 -17.19 0.12
C VAL A 267 -22.76 -18.32 -0.16
N PRO A 268 -24.02 -17.99 -0.48
CA PRO A 268 -25.08 -18.98 -0.76
C PRO A 268 -24.67 -19.96 -1.86
N GLU A 269 -25.19 -21.20 -1.82
CA GLU A 269 -24.83 -22.25 -2.79
C GLU A 269 -25.12 -21.87 -4.25
N GLU A 270 -26.16 -21.07 -4.48
CA GLU A 270 -26.54 -20.55 -5.80
C GLU A 270 -25.49 -19.61 -6.41
N GLU A 271 -24.66 -19.00 -5.57
CA GLU A 271 -23.55 -18.13 -5.94
C GLU A 271 -22.20 -18.86 -5.73
N LYS A 272 -22.14 -20.19 -5.64
CA LYS A 272 -20.85 -20.93 -5.61
C LYS A 272 -20.33 -21.16 -7.03
N PRO A 273 -19.01 -21.02 -7.26
CA PRO A 273 -18.47 -21.14 -8.60
C PRO A 273 -18.55 -22.63 -9.02
N VAL A 274 -19.24 -22.90 -10.12
CA VAL A 274 -19.26 -24.21 -10.81
C VAL A 274 -17.85 -24.60 -11.22
#